data_AF-A0A447QTL5-F1
#
_entry.id   AF-A0A447QTL5-F1
#
_cell.length_a   1.000
_cell.length_b   1.000
_cell.length_c   1.000
_cell.angle_alpha   90.00
_cell.angle_beta   90.00
_cell.angle_gamma   90.00
#
_symmetry.space_group_name_H-M   'P 1'
#
loop_
_entity.id
_entity.type
_entity.pdbx_description
1 polymer ?
#
loop_
_entity_poly.entity_id
_entity_poly.type
_entity_poly.pdbx_seq_one_letter_code
_entity_poly.pdbx_strand_id
1 'polypeptide(L)'
;MKALQIPVTLYIHANIDQYAQNKISVFTVEMSKFPEYVLLETRQIHIDVNQPEPIDIIGKQVEALQLEKARLTDATCKRISEIDDQVQQLLCIEHCPVDADELPY
;
A
#
# COMPACT_ATOMS: atom_id res chain seq x y z
N MET A 1 25.14 -22.32 -0.05
CA MET A 1 24.31 -22.49 -1.26
C MET A 1 24.88 -21.61 -2.35
N LYS A 2 24.89 -22.06 -3.62
CA LYS A 2 25.44 -21.28 -4.74
C LYS A 2 24.34 -20.34 -5.24
N ALA A 3 24.62 -19.04 -5.33
CA ALA A 3 23.66 -18.07 -5.86
C ALA A 3 23.32 -18.39 -7.32
N LEU A 4 22.03 -18.34 -7.65
CA LEU A 4 21.54 -18.44 -9.02
C LEU A 4 21.80 -17.12 -9.72
N GLN A 5 22.49 -17.15 -10.86
CA GLN A 5 22.69 -15.97 -11.70
C GLN A 5 21.55 -15.85 -12.69
N ILE A 6 20.66 -14.88 -12.45
CA ILE A 6 19.52 -14.62 -13.33
C ILE A 6 19.92 -13.50 -14.29
N PRO A 7 19.98 -13.74 -15.61
CA PRO A 7 20.19 -12.67 -16.58
C PRO A 7 18.95 -11.78 -16.64
N VAL A 8 19.15 -10.47 -16.52
CA VAL A 8 18.09 -9.47 -16.58
C VAL A 8 18.48 -8.40 -17.59
N THR A 9 17.55 -8.06 -18.47
CA THR A 9 17.69 -6.95 -19.41
C THR A 9 17.14 -5.69 -18.76
N LEU A 10 18.01 -4.69 -18.61
CA LEU A 10 17.67 -3.35 -18.19
C LEU A 10 17.51 -2.46 -19.41
N TYR A 11 16.45 -1.67 -19.40
CA TYR A 11 16.14 -0.67 -20.41
C TYR A 11 16.30 0.71 -19.78
N ILE A 12 17.29 1.45 -20.25
CA ILE A 12 17.66 2.77 -19.72
C ILE A 12 17.00 3.81 -20.61
N HIS A 13 16.11 4.60 -20.01
CA HIS A 13 15.34 5.61 -20.71
C HIS A 13 15.65 7.00 -20.18
N ALA A 14 15.66 7.98 -21.08
CA ALA A 14 15.50 9.38 -20.72
C ALA A 14 14.02 9.67 -20.48
N ASN A 15 13.69 10.33 -19.37
CA ASN A 15 12.38 10.93 -19.16
C ASN A 15 12.42 12.39 -19.62
N ILE A 16 11.64 12.70 -20.66
CA ILE A 16 11.59 14.03 -21.28
C ILE A 16 10.49 14.93 -20.72
N ASP A 17 9.68 14.47 -19.78
CA ASP A 17 8.72 15.32 -19.07
C ASP A 17 9.46 16.42 -18.31
N GLN A 18 9.09 17.68 -18.56
CA GLN A 18 9.66 18.85 -17.91
C GLN A 18 9.55 18.79 -16.38
N TYR A 19 8.52 18.15 -15.83
CA TYR A 19 8.29 18.06 -14.39
C TYR A 19 8.90 16.82 -13.72
N ALA A 20 9.47 15.90 -14.51
CA ALA A 20 10.11 14.71 -13.95
C ALA A 20 11.33 15.07 -13.09
N GLN A 21 11.33 14.61 -11.84
CA GLN A 21 12.45 14.77 -10.91
C GLN A 21 13.68 13.97 -11.37
N ASN A 22 13.46 12.76 -11.89
CA ASN A 22 14.50 11.90 -12.42
C ASN A 22 14.44 11.89 -13.95
N LYS A 23 15.50 12.40 -14.59
CA LYS A 23 15.61 12.46 -16.06
C LYS A 23 16.12 11.17 -16.69
N ILE A 24 16.68 10.26 -15.90
CA ILE A 24 17.12 8.94 -16.34
C ILE A 24 16.46 7.90 -15.43
N SER A 25 15.81 6.93 -16.05
CA SER A 25 15.13 5.83 -15.35
C SER A 25 15.54 4.49 -15.96
N VAL A 26 15.67 3.48 -15.10
CA VAL A 26 16.05 2.13 -15.49
C VAL A 26 14.89 1.19 -15.18
N PHE A 27 14.44 0.45 -16.18
CA PHE A 27 13.32 -0.47 -16.07
C PHE A 27 13.73 -1.87 -16.52
N THR A 28 13.03 -2.89 -16.03
CA THR A 28 13.13 -4.27 -16.54
C THR A 28 12.21 -4.52 -17.74
N VAL A 29 11.56 -3.46 -18.24
CA VAL A 29 10.63 -3.47 -19.37
C VAL A 29 10.89 -2.26 -20.26
N GLU A 30 10.64 -2.42 -21.55
CA GLU A 30 10.75 -1.36 -22.56
C GLU A 30 9.56 -0.40 -22.44
N MET A 31 9.83 0.90 -22.30
CA MET A 31 8.84 1.92 -21.93
C MET A 31 8.55 2.93 -23.04
N SER A 32 9.11 2.79 -24.25
CA SER A 32 8.90 3.78 -25.34
C SER A 32 7.46 3.83 -25.87
N LYS A 33 6.57 2.94 -25.40
CA LYS A 33 5.12 3.09 -25.61
C LYS A 33 4.54 4.31 -24.88
N PHE A 34 5.22 4.80 -23.85
CA PHE A 34 4.87 5.99 -23.11
C PHE A 34 5.66 7.18 -23.67
N PRO A 35 4.98 8.25 -24.13
CA PRO A 35 5.60 9.33 -24.89
C PRO A 35 6.67 10.11 -24.11
N GLU A 36 6.61 10.08 -22.78
CA GLU A 36 7.57 10.74 -21.90
C GLU A 36 8.90 9.96 -21.77
N TYR A 37 9.01 8.74 -22.29
CA TYR A 37 10.22 7.92 -22.21
C TYR A 37 10.86 7.68 -23.58
N VAL A 38 12.17 7.94 -23.65
CA VAL A 38 13.00 7.68 -24.83
C VAL A 38 14.06 6.65 -24.46
N LEU A 39 14.04 5.48 -25.11
CA LEU A 39 15.04 4.45 -24.89
C LEU A 39 16.43 4.92 -25.36
N LEU A 40 17.40 4.93 -24.45
CA LEU A 40 18.78 5.30 -24.73
C LEU A 40 19.64 4.08 -25.03
N GLU A 41 19.56 3.08 -24.15
CA GLU A 41 20.32 1.84 -24.29
C GLU A 41 19.62 0.68 -23.59
N THR A 42 20.03 -0.54 -23.97
CA THR A 42 19.69 -1.76 -23.25
C THR A 42 20.97 -2.38 -22.69
N ARG A 43 20.89 -2.91 -21.48
CA ARG A 43 22.04 -3.53 -20.81
C ARG A 43 21.61 -4.82 -20.16
N GLN A 44 22.33 -5.90 -20.46
CA GLN A 44 22.15 -7.14 -19.75
C GLN A 44 23.05 -7.18 -18.52
N ILE A 45 22.47 -7.49 -17.36
CA ILE A 45 23.20 -7.73 -16.12
C ILE A 45 22.82 -9.11 -15.58
N HIS A 46 23.63 -9.60 -14.64
CA HIS A 46 23.29 -10.79 -13.87
C HIS A 46 22.94 -10.35 -12.45
N ILE A 47 21.81 -10.84 -11.93
CA ILE A 47 21.43 -10.67 -10.55
C ILE A 47 21.70 -11.99 -9.84
N ASP A 48 22.49 -11.93 -8.78
CA ASP A 48 22.74 -13.07 -7.91
C ASP A 48 21.55 -13.23 -6.94
N VAL A 49 20.80 -14.31 -7.09
CA VAL A 49 19.67 -14.65 -6.22
C VAL A 49 20.02 -15.90 -5.44
N ASN A 50 20.09 -15.76 -4.11
CA ASN A 50 20.16 -16.93 -3.25
C ASN A 50 18.82 -17.66 -3.33
N GLN A 51 18.86 -18.96 -3.62
CA GLN A 51 17.65 -19.77 -3.62
C GLN A 51 17.12 -19.82 -2.18
N PRO A 52 15.92 -19.28 -1.91
CA PRO A 52 15.37 -19.28 -0.56
C PRO A 52 14.95 -20.70 -0.19
N GLU A 53 15.11 -21.05 1.08
CA GLU A 53 14.55 -22.30 1.59
C GLU A 53 13.02 -22.16 1.65
N PRO A 54 12.25 -23.26 1.52
CA PRO A 54 10.79 -23.20 1.61
C PRO A 54 10.28 -22.51 2.87
N ILE A 55 11.01 -22.65 4.00
CA ILE A 55 10.66 -22.00 5.26
C ILE A 55 10.78 -20.47 5.22
N ASP A 56 11.75 -19.94 4.47
CA ASP A 56 11.94 -18.49 4.32
C ASP A 56 10.79 -17.89 3.50
N ILE A 57 10.36 -18.60 2.44
CA ILE A 57 9.21 -18.22 1.61
C ILE A 57 7.94 -18.20 2.46
N ILE A 58 7.70 -19.27 3.23
CA ILE A 58 6.54 -19.36 4.12
C ILE A 58 6.57 -18.25 5.16
N GLY A 59 7.74 -17.97 5.76
CA GLY A 59 7.93 -16.88 6.71
C GLY A 59 7.48 -15.53 6.13
N LYS A 60 7.90 -15.22 4.88
CA LYS A 60 7.48 -13.99 4.18
C LYS A 60 5.99 -13.95 3.86
N GLN A 61 5.39 -15.08 3.49
CA GLN A 61 3.95 -15.16 3.27
C GLN A 61 3.15 -14.93 4.57
N VAL A 62 3.60 -15.50 5.68
CA VAL A 62 2.99 -15.27 7.01
C VAL A 62 3.12 -13.82 7.43
N GLU A 63 4.30 -13.21 7.25
CA GLU A 63 4.54 -11.79 7.54
C GLU A 63 3.58 -10.89 6.75
N ALA A 64 3.41 -11.15 5.45
CA ALA A 64 2.47 -10.41 4.60
C ALA A 64 1.01 -10.55 5.06
N LEU A 65 0.59 -11.77 5.41
CA LEU A 65 -0.76 -12.04 5.92
C LEU A 65 -1.03 -11.37 7.28
N GLN A 66 -0.03 -11.34 8.16
CA GLN A 66 -0.14 -10.66 9.45
C GLN A 66 -0.25 -9.14 9.28
N LEU A 67 0.53 -8.56 8.36
CA LEU A 67 0.46 -7.13 8.05
C LEU A 67 -0.93 -6.77 7.49
N GLU A 68 -1.45 -7.56 6.56
CA GLU A 68 -2.78 -7.33 5.98
C GLU A 68 -3.89 -7.49 7.02
N LYS A 69 -3.79 -8.50 7.89
CA LYS A 69 -4.71 -8.67 9.02
C LYS A 69 -4.71 -7.44 9.93
N ALA A 70 -3.54 -6.91 10.27
CA ALA A 70 -3.41 -5.73 11.13
C ALA A 70 -4.04 -4.49 10.46
N ARG A 71 -3.75 -4.27 9.17
CA ARG A 71 -4.32 -3.18 8.37
C ARG A 71 -5.85 -3.23 8.33
N LEU A 72 -6.42 -4.41 8.10
CA LEU A 72 -7.88 -4.61 8.08
C LEU A 72 -8.47 -4.40 9.46
N THR A 73 -7.84 -4.92 10.51
CA THR A 73 -8.31 -4.77 11.89
C THR A 73 -8.40 -3.30 12.27
N ASP A 74 -7.36 -2.50 12.00
CA ASP A 74 -7.35 -1.07 12.27
C ASP A 74 -8.45 -0.32 11.52
N ALA A 75 -8.58 -0.58 10.21
CA ALA A 75 -9.62 0.02 9.39
C ALA A 75 -11.04 -0.34 9.86
N THR A 76 -11.26 -1.60 10.25
CA THR A 76 -12.55 -2.07 10.76
C THR A 76 -12.84 -1.51 12.15
N CYS A 77 -11.89 -1.48 13.07
CA CYS A 77 -12.06 -0.89 14.40
C CYS A 77 -12.46 0.58 14.30
N LYS A 78 -11.79 1.36 13.43
CA LYS A 78 -12.16 2.74 13.17
C LYS A 78 -13.60 2.84 12.67
N ARG A 79 -13.99 2.00 11.71
CA ARG A 79 -15.34 2.01 11.14
C ARG A 79 -16.41 1.62 12.15
N ILE A 80 -16.12 0.66 13.04
CA ILE A 80 -17.01 0.27 14.13
C ILE A 80 -17.23 1.47 15.06
N SER A 81 -16.16 2.13 15.49
CA SER A 81 -16.26 3.32 16.36
C SER A 81 -17.12 4.42 15.74
N GLU A 82 -16.95 4.70 14.44
CA GLU A 82 -17.78 5.69 13.74
C GLU A 82 -19.27 5.31 13.72
N ILE A 83 -19.58 4.02 13.61
CA ILE A 83 -20.95 3.51 13.63
C ILE A 83 -21.52 3.61 15.05
N ASP A 84 -20.75 3.22 16.06
CA ASP A 84 -21.15 3.29 17.46
C ASP A 84 -21.46 4.75 17.87
N ASP A 85 -20.63 5.70 17.43
CA ASP A 85 -20.86 7.13 17.64
C ASP A 85 -22.19 7.58 17.00
N GLN A 86 -22.49 7.12 15.78
CA GLN A 86 -23.76 7.43 15.09
C GLN A 86 -24.96 6.80 15.82
N VAL A 87 -24.84 5.56 16.28
CA VAL A 87 -25.88 4.88 17.06
C VAL A 87 -26.15 5.64 18.35
N GLN A 88 -25.10 6.02 19.09
CA GLN A 88 -25.25 6.77 20.32
C GLN A 88 -25.90 8.13 20.07
N GLN A 89 -25.53 8.85 19.02
CA GLN A 89 -26.19 10.11 18.64
C GLN A 89 -27.69 9.96 18.43
N LEU A 90 -28.12 8.88 17.77
CA LEU A 90 -29.56 8.62 17.54
C LEU A 90 -30.30 8.29 18.86
N LEU A 91 -29.66 7.52 19.75
CA LEU A 91 -30.26 7.11 21.03
C LEU A 91 -30.28 8.24 22.08
N CYS A 92 -29.30 9.16 22.04
CA CYS A 92 -29.21 10.28 22.98
C CYS A 92 -30.34 11.32 22.82
N ILE A 93 -31.20 11.21 21.81
CA ILE A 93 -32.33 12.13 21.59
C ILE A 93 -33.54 11.74 22.47
N GLU A 94 -33.61 10.51 23.00
CA GLU A 94 -34.79 10.03 23.74
C GLU A 94 -34.82 10.39 25.25
N HIS A 95 -33.87 11.17 25.79
CA HIS A 95 -33.78 11.47 27.24
C HIS A 95 -33.78 12.95 27.62
N CYS A 96 -34.56 13.78 26.92
CA CYS A 96 -35.05 15.04 27.51
C CYS A 96 -36.55 14.96 27.83
N PRO A 97 -36.93 14.47 29.03
CA PRO A 97 -38.14 14.93 29.69
C PRO A 97 -37.75 15.65 30.98
N VAL A 98 -38.07 16.94 31.08
CA VAL A 98 -39.00 17.48 32.08
C VAL A 98 -39.36 18.88 31.58
N ASP A 99 -40.63 19.03 31.17
CA ASP A 99 -41.29 20.32 30.97
C ASP A 99 -41.12 21.18 32.22
N ALA A 100 -40.89 22.48 32.04
CA ALA A 100 -40.55 23.45 33.09
C ALA A 100 -41.66 23.73 34.14
N ASP A 101 -42.61 22.82 34.35
CA ASP A 101 -43.81 23.01 35.17
C ASP A 101 -43.82 22.20 36.49
N GLU A 102 -42.74 21.50 36.87
CA GLU A 102 -42.61 20.80 38.18
C GLU A 102 -41.60 21.46 39.15
N LEU A 103 -41.58 22.79 39.24
CA LEU A 103 -40.92 23.47 40.37
C LEU A 103 -41.98 23.86 41.42
N PRO A 104 -41.98 23.27 42.64
CA PRO A 104 -42.88 23.71 43.69
C PRO A 104 -42.46 25.10 44.20
N TYR A 105 -43.47 25.97 44.37
CA TYR A 105 -43.37 27.34 44.91
C TYR A 105 -42.68 27.43 46.28
#